data_AF-A0A8D8GQU8-F1
#
_entry.id   AF-A0A8D8GQU8-F1
#
_cell.length_a   1.000
_cell.length_b   1.000
_cell.length_c   1.000
_cell.angle_alpha   90.00
_cell.angle_beta   90.00
_cell.angle_gamma   90.00
#
_symmetry.space_group_name_H-M   'P 1'
#
loop_
_entity.id
_entity.type
_entity.pdbx_description
1 polymer ?
#
loop_
_entity_poly.entity_id
_entity_poly.type
_entity_poly.pdbx_seq_one_letter_code
_entity_poly.pdbx_strand_id
1 'polypeptide(L)'
;MAAQSVKTGSGWPRRTSQGTVNHDVTKLTANQTTLNRAINLYPLTNYTFGTKEPLFEKDPSVPARFQRMRDEFDKIGMRRSVEGVLLVHEHGLPHVLLLQLGTTFFKLPGGELSAGEDEVEGLKRLLTELFSPYRKTTS
;
A
#
# COMPACT_ATOMS: atom_id res chain seq x y z
N MET A 1 -9.08 -43.28 45.96
CA MET A 1 -9.77 -43.27 44.66
C MET A 1 -9.46 -41.92 44.00
N ALA A 2 -8.58 -41.90 43.00
CA ALA A 2 -8.01 -40.69 42.43
C ALA A 2 -8.89 -40.13 41.30
N ALA A 3 -9.18 -38.83 41.37
CA ALA A 3 -9.96 -38.10 40.37
C ALA A 3 -9.13 -37.88 39.08
N GLN A 4 -9.71 -38.20 37.93
CA GLN A 4 -9.09 -37.99 36.62
C GLN A 4 -9.35 -36.56 36.14
N SER A 5 -8.27 -35.84 35.83
CA SER A 5 -8.26 -34.48 35.29
C SER A 5 -8.45 -34.51 33.77
N VAL A 6 -9.51 -33.87 33.27
CA VAL A 6 -9.77 -33.70 31.82
C VAL A 6 -8.90 -32.55 31.31
N LYS A 7 -7.94 -32.87 30.44
CA LYS A 7 -7.09 -31.89 29.76
C LYS A 7 -7.88 -31.22 28.64
N THR A 8 -8.19 -29.93 28.80
CA THR A 8 -8.71 -29.08 27.73
C THR A 8 -7.54 -28.62 26.85
N GLY A 9 -7.41 -29.22 25.67
CA GLY A 9 -6.45 -28.77 24.66
C GLY A 9 -6.92 -27.46 24.03
N SER A 10 -6.13 -26.39 24.20
CA SER A 10 -6.25 -25.15 23.44
C SER A 10 -5.62 -25.33 22.05
N GLY A 11 -6.43 -25.21 21.00
CA GLY A 11 -5.97 -25.30 19.61
C GLY A 11 -6.96 -24.63 18.65
N TRP A 12 -6.41 -23.96 17.65
CA TRP A 12 -7.11 -23.29 16.54
C TRP A 12 -8.21 -24.16 15.88
N PRO A 13 -9.25 -23.56 15.27
CA PRO A 13 -10.49 -24.27 14.94
C PRO A 13 -10.32 -25.29 13.82
N ARG A 14 -10.64 -26.55 14.12
CA ARG A 14 -10.78 -27.64 13.15
C ARG A 14 -12.22 -27.67 12.64
N ARG A 15 -12.44 -27.22 11.40
CA ARG A 15 -13.74 -27.34 10.70
C ARG A 15 -14.10 -28.82 10.52
N THR A 16 -15.15 -29.27 11.18
CA THR A 16 -15.89 -30.50 10.86
C THR A 16 -16.92 -30.20 9.78
N SER A 17 -16.79 -30.84 8.63
CA SER A 17 -17.74 -30.75 7.52
C SER A 17 -18.90 -31.72 7.72
N GLN A 18 -20.12 -31.21 7.92
CA GLN A 18 -21.36 -31.94 7.65
C GLN A 18 -22.53 -30.95 7.56
N GLY A 19 -23.29 -31.00 6.47
CA GLY A 19 -24.69 -30.58 6.45
C GLY A 19 -25.12 -29.55 5.40
N THR A 20 -25.73 -30.08 4.34
CA THR A 20 -26.88 -29.53 3.59
C THR A 20 -26.72 -28.31 2.67
N VAL A 21 -26.93 -28.61 1.38
CA VAL A 21 -27.16 -27.72 0.25
C VAL A 21 -28.43 -26.90 0.47
N ASN A 22 -28.35 -25.58 0.29
CA ASN A 22 -29.49 -24.73 -0.04
C ASN A 22 -29.08 -23.81 -1.20
N HIS A 23 -29.78 -23.97 -2.32
CA HIS A 23 -29.84 -23.02 -3.44
C HIS A 23 -30.45 -21.68 -2.96
N ASP A 24 -30.14 -20.58 -3.64
CA ASP A 24 -30.69 -19.21 -3.44
C ASP A 24 -29.94 -18.18 -2.57
N VAL A 25 -28.61 -18.15 -2.59
CA VAL A 25 -27.83 -16.98 -2.10
C VAL A 25 -26.67 -16.62 -3.05
N THR A 26 -26.96 -16.37 -4.33
CA THR A 26 -25.89 -16.01 -5.31
C THR A 26 -26.07 -14.65 -5.98
N LYS A 27 -27.05 -13.82 -5.57
CA LYS A 27 -27.32 -12.53 -6.24
C LYS A 27 -27.27 -11.26 -5.37
N LEU A 28 -26.76 -11.33 -4.13
CA LEU A 28 -26.74 -10.15 -3.24
C LEU A 28 -25.37 -9.79 -2.63
N THR A 29 -24.28 -10.46 -3.03
CA THR A 29 -22.97 -10.33 -2.36
C THR A 29 -21.92 -9.55 -3.16
N ALA A 30 -22.32 -8.55 -3.96
CA ALA A 30 -21.36 -7.76 -4.72
C ALA A 30 -20.66 -6.65 -3.91
N ASN A 31 -21.05 -6.33 -2.67
CA ASN A 31 -20.53 -5.14 -1.96
C ASN A 31 -20.40 -5.29 -0.43
N GLN A 32 -19.85 -6.41 0.07
CA GLN A 32 -19.39 -6.49 1.48
C GLN A 32 -17.89 -6.75 1.57
N THR A 33 -17.08 -5.78 1.11
CA THR A 33 -15.61 -5.81 1.26
C THR A 33 -15.11 -5.26 2.61
N THR A 34 -15.98 -5.05 3.60
CA THR A 34 -15.67 -4.18 4.75
C THR A 34 -15.04 -4.88 5.95
N LEU A 35 -14.97 -6.22 5.99
CA LEU A 35 -14.49 -6.93 7.18
C LEU A 35 -13.24 -7.78 6.94
N ASN A 36 -13.16 -8.53 5.84
CA ASN A 36 -12.01 -9.39 5.55
C ASN A 36 -11.60 -9.25 4.08
N ARG A 37 -10.58 -8.43 3.81
CA ARG A 37 -9.98 -8.30 2.48
C ARG A 37 -8.69 -9.11 2.43
N ALA A 38 -8.71 -10.22 1.69
CA ALA A 38 -7.49 -10.97 1.40
C ALA A 38 -6.63 -10.19 0.39
N ILE A 39 -5.33 -10.10 0.64
CA ILE A 39 -4.34 -9.49 -0.25
C ILE A 39 -3.20 -10.49 -0.42
N ASN A 40 -2.83 -10.76 -1.66
CA ASN A 40 -1.71 -11.64 -1.97
C ASN A 40 -0.39 -10.87 -1.80
N LEU A 41 0.54 -11.45 -1.05
CA LEU A 41 1.90 -10.98 -0.94
C LEU A 41 2.82 -11.96 -1.65
N TYR A 42 3.91 -11.45 -2.20
CA TYR A 42 4.95 -12.25 -2.86
C TYR A 42 6.31 -12.02 -2.18
N PRO A 43 7.25 -12.99 -2.29
CA PRO A 43 8.58 -12.85 -1.72
C PRO A 43 9.30 -11.59 -2.21
N LEU A 44 10.06 -10.93 -1.34
CA LEU A 44 10.90 -9.79 -1.72
C LEU A 44 11.83 -10.12 -2.90
N THR A 45 12.33 -11.36 -2.96
CA THR A 45 13.20 -11.86 -4.03
C THR A 45 12.56 -11.91 -5.42
N ASN A 46 11.22 -11.76 -5.53
CA ASN A 46 10.53 -11.67 -6.81
C ASN A 46 10.67 -10.29 -7.47
N TYR A 47 11.20 -9.29 -6.76
CA TYR A 47 11.32 -7.92 -7.22
C TYR A 47 12.79 -7.52 -7.36
N THR A 48 13.12 -6.88 -8.47
CA THR A 48 14.47 -6.34 -8.73
C THR A 48 14.46 -4.83 -8.65
N PHE A 49 15.44 -4.26 -7.95
CA PHE A 49 15.58 -2.82 -7.80
C PHE A 49 16.69 -2.32 -8.72
N GLY A 50 16.30 -1.54 -9.74
CA GLY A 50 17.23 -0.83 -10.61
C GLY A 50 17.59 0.54 -10.04
N THR A 51 18.65 1.14 -10.59
CA THR A 51 18.99 2.55 -10.34
C THR A 51 18.48 3.42 -11.48
N LYS A 52 18.08 4.65 -11.15
CA LYS A 52 17.69 5.70 -12.10
C LYS A 52 18.32 7.02 -11.70
N GLU A 53 18.14 8.04 -12.53
CA GLU A 53 18.60 9.39 -12.21
C GLU A 53 18.02 9.89 -10.87
N PRO A 54 18.81 10.63 -10.07
CA PRO A 54 18.35 11.16 -8.79
C PRO A 54 17.08 12.00 -8.95
N LEU A 55 16.09 11.73 -8.09
CA LEU A 55 14.90 12.57 -7.97
C LEU A 55 15.13 13.56 -6.83
N PHE A 56 15.07 14.86 -7.14
CA PHE A 56 15.23 15.91 -6.14
C PHE A 56 13.88 16.26 -5.51
N GLU A 57 13.90 16.60 -4.22
CA GLU A 57 12.72 17.17 -3.58
C GLU A 57 12.41 18.55 -4.16
N LYS A 58 11.12 18.86 -4.25
CA LYS A 58 10.66 20.16 -4.77
C LYS A 58 11.13 21.34 -3.93
N ASP A 59 11.24 21.14 -2.62
CA ASP A 59 11.50 22.20 -1.66
C ASP A 59 12.93 22.05 -1.07
N PRO A 60 13.80 23.05 -1.22
CA PRO A 60 15.19 22.96 -0.75
C PRO A 60 15.31 23.04 0.78
N SER A 61 14.24 23.43 1.47
CA SER A 61 14.20 23.56 2.92
C SER A 61 12.76 23.51 3.46
N VAL A 62 12.64 23.26 4.76
CA VAL A 62 11.36 23.26 5.47
C VAL A 62 10.63 24.61 5.36
N PRO A 63 11.27 25.79 5.53
CA PRO A 63 10.61 27.08 5.32
C PRO A 63 10.08 27.27 3.89
N ALA A 64 10.86 26.88 2.88
CA ALA A 64 10.43 26.96 1.48
C ALA A 64 9.18 26.12 1.22
N ARG A 65 9.12 24.91 1.80
CA ARG A 65 7.95 24.03 1.74
C ARG A 65 6.71 24.70 2.33
N PHE A 66 6.82 25.31 3.51
CA PHE A 66 5.69 25.99 4.15
C PHE A 66 5.24 27.24 3.37
N GLN A 67 6.17 27.99 2.80
CA GLN A 67 5.84 29.14 1.95
C GLN A 67 5.04 28.68 0.72
N ARG A 68 5.52 27.66 -0.01
CA ARG A 68 4.81 27.10 -1.16
C ARG A 68 3.43 26.56 -0.78
N MET A 69 3.30 25.92 0.39
CA MET A 69 2.00 25.45 0.89
C MET A 69 1.00 26.60 1.07
N ARG A 70 1.45 27.74 1.61
CA ARG A 70 0.60 28.93 1.77
C ARG A 70 0.20 29.52 0.41
N ASP A 71 1.19 29.72 -0.46
CA ASP A 71 0.97 30.32 -1.78
C ASP A 71 0.03 29.47 -2.67
N GLU A 72 0.12 28.14 -2.59
CA GLU A 72 -0.80 27.24 -3.28
C GLU A 72 -2.19 27.26 -2.66
N PHE A 73 -2.29 27.33 -1.33
CA PHE A 73 -3.58 27.38 -0.64
C PHE A 73 -4.41 28.59 -1.07
N ASP A 74 -3.78 29.76 -1.17
CA ASP A 74 -4.46 30.99 -1.59
C ASP A 74 -4.94 30.93 -3.05
N LYS A 75 -4.32 30.09 -3.90
CA LYS A 75 -4.62 29.99 -5.34
C LYS A 75 -5.61 28.89 -5.69
N ILE A 76 -5.41 27.70 -5.14
CA ILE A 76 -6.12 26.47 -5.52
C ILE A 76 -6.82 25.80 -4.35
N GLY A 77 -6.75 26.39 -3.15
CA GLY A 77 -7.35 25.84 -1.94
C GLY A 77 -6.56 24.67 -1.36
N MET A 78 -7.26 23.74 -0.74
CA MET A 78 -6.64 22.63 -0.01
C MET A 78 -5.78 21.75 -0.94
N ARG A 79 -4.49 21.62 -0.60
CA ARG A 79 -3.59 20.68 -1.29
C ARG A 79 -4.10 19.25 -1.13
N ARG A 80 -4.10 18.50 -2.23
CA ARG A 80 -4.43 17.07 -2.26
C ARG A 80 -3.18 16.25 -2.54
N SER A 81 -2.99 15.16 -1.79
CA SER A 81 -1.85 14.26 -1.92
C SER A 81 -2.29 12.81 -1.77
N VAL A 82 -1.58 11.91 -2.46
CA VAL A 82 -1.82 10.46 -2.40
C VAL A 82 -0.50 9.73 -2.17
N GLU A 83 -0.56 8.65 -1.39
CA GLU A 83 0.58 7.80 -1.08
C GLU A 83 0.18 6.33 -1.25
N GLY A 84 1.08 5.53 -1.81
CA GLY A 84 0.88 4.11 -2.03
C GLY A 84 1.63 3.27 -0.99
N VAL A 85 0.96 2.28 -0.42
CA VAL A 85 1.59 1.28 0.45
C VAL A 85 1.83 0.01 -0.36
N LEU A 86 3.10 -0.27 -0.69
CA LEU A 86 3.49 -1.47 -1.41
C LEU A 86 3.96 -2.52 -0.41
N LEU A 87 3.40 -3.72 -0.51
CA LEU A 87 3.66 -4.83 0.40
C LEU A 87 4.35 -5.99 -0.31
N VAL A 88 5.33 -6.57 0.36
CA VAL A 88 5.98 -7.84 0.02
C VAL A 88 6.06 -8.71 1.28
N HIS A 89 6.55 -9.94 1.17
CA HIS A 89 6.90 -10.71 2.35
C HIS A 89 8.33 -11.24 2.29
N GLU A 90 8.93 -11.42 3.46
CA GLU A 90 10.19 -12.14 3.62
C GLU A 90 10.01 -13.07 4.82
N HIS A 91 10.33 -14.36 4.65
CA HIS A 91 10.15 -15.38 5.70
C HIS A 91 8.74 -15.43 6.33
N GLY A 92 7.70 -15.11 5.55
CA GLY A 92 6.30 -15.11 6.02
C GLY A 92 5.89 -13.84 6.78
N LEU A 93 6.76 -12.83 6.88
CA LEU A 93 6.48 -11.55 7.51
C LEU A 93 6.20 -10.47 6.45
N PRO A 94 5.07 -9.74 6.54
CA PRO A 94 4.79 -8.61 5.66
C PRO A 94 5.80 -7.47 5.86
N HIS A 95 6.28 -6.89 4.76
CA HIS A 95 7.17 -5.74 4.74
C HIS A 95 6.56 -4.63 3.88
N VAL A 96 6.74 -3.37 4.31
CA VAL A 96 6.35 -2.17 3.56
C VAL A 96 7.57 -1.63 2.82
N LEU A 97 7.43 -1.35 1.53
CA LEU A 97 8.48 -0.69 0.76
C LEU A 97 8.43 0.83 0.99
N LEU A 98 9.58 1.41 1.33
CA LEU A 98 9.75 2.85 1.60
C LEU A 98 10.87 3.41 0.72
N LEU A 99 10.76 4.69 0.38
CA LEU A 99 11.84 5.46 -0.20
C LEU A 99 12.71 6.02 0.91
N GLN A 100 13.99 5.67 0.92
CA GLN A 100 14.96 6.23 1.86
C GLN A 100 15.69 7.43 1.23
N LEU A 101 15.66 8.57 1.91
CA LEU A 101 16.43 9.76 1.55
C LEU A 101 17.45 10.03 2.66
N GLY A 102 18.74 9.97 2.35
CA GLY A 102 19.78 10.04 3.36
C GLY A 102 19.72 8.85 4.33
N THR A 103 19.97 9.08 5.63
CA THR A 103 20.11 8.00 6.62
C THR A 103 18.86 7.75 7.47
N THR A 104 18.02 8.77 7.68
CA THR A 104 16.92 8.72 8.66
C THR A 104 15.58 9.18 8.11
N PHE A 105 15.50 9.54 6.83
CA PHE A 105 14.27 10.05 6.24
C PHE A 105 13.66 8.99 5.32
N PHE A 106 12.41 8.64 5.61
CA PHE A 106 11.68 7.60 4.88
C PHE A 106 10.33 8.14 4.43
N LYS A 107 9.95 7.84 3.19
CA LYS A 107 8.69 8.28 2.60
C LYS A 107 7.96 7.12 1.93
N LEU A 108 6.64 7.18 1.93
CA LEU A 108 5.84 6.38 1.03
C LEU A 108 5.97 6.91 -0.40
N PRO A 109 5.93 6.04 -1.41
CA PRO A 109 5.87 6.48 -2.79
C PRO A 109 4.53 7.15 -3.08
N GLY A 110 4.57 8.36 -3.64
CA GLY A 110 3.38 9.18 -3.79
C GLY A 110 3.73 10.62 -4.13
N GLY A 111 2.79 11.53 -3.92
CA GLY A 111 2.98 12.94 -4.23
C GLY A 111 1.69 13.75 -4.26
N GLU A 112 1.82 14.93 -4.82
CA GLU A 112 0.76 15.93 -4.93
C GLU A 112 -0.08 15.67 -6.19
N LEU A 113 -1.40 15.80 -6.05
CA LEU A 113 -2.34 15.72 -7.16
C LEU A 113 -2.50 17.07 -7.84
N SER A 114 -2.75 17.04 -9.15
CA SER A 114 -3.16 18.22 -9.91
C SER A 114 -4.60 18.62 -9.58
N ALA A 115 -4.96 19.87 -9.85
CA ALA A 115 -6.33 20.35 -9.64
C ALA A 115 -7.33 19.51 -10.45
N GLY A 116 -8.35 18.96 -9.79
CA GLY A 116 -9.35 18.09 -10.40
C GLY A 116 -8.87 16.68 -10.78
N GLU A 117 -7.62 16.31 -10.46
CA GLU A 117 -7.11 14.97 -10.74
C GLU A 117 -7.78 13.91 -9.85
N ASP A 118 -8.09 12.76 -10.45
CA ASP A 118 -8.59 11.59 -9.72
C ASP A 118 -7.47 10.98 -8.86
N GLU A 119 -7.84 10.46 -7.69
CA GLU A 119 -6.88 9.99 -6.68
C GLU A 119 -6.17 8.71 -7.12
N VAL A 120 -6.91 7.80 -7.75
CA VAL A 120 -6.38 6.51 -8.19
C VAL A 120 -5.51 6.71 -9.43
N GLU A 121 -5.98 7.48 -10.41
CA GLU A 121 -5.20 7.79 -11.61
C GLU A 121 -3.96 8.63 -11.29
N GLY A 122 -4.08 9.60 -10.38
CA GLY A 122 -2.95 10.39 -9.91
C GLY A 122 -1.92 9.54 -9.19
N LEU A 123 -2.33 8.61 -8.33
CA LEU A 123 -1.40 7.68 -7.69
C LEU A 123 -0.70 6.79 -8.73
N LYS A 124 -1.43 6.24 -9.70
CA LYS A 124 -0.81 5.45 -10.80
C LYS A 124 0.25 6.25 -11.55
N ARG A 125 -0.05 7.51 -11.90
CA ARG A 125 0.90 8.41 -12.57
C ARG A 125 2.15 8.63 -11.72
N LEU A 126 1.98 8.95 -10.43
CA LEU A 126 3.08 9.22 -9.49
C LEU A 126 3.96 7.98 -9.27
N LEU A 127 3.35 6.80 -9.09
CA LEU A 127 4.10 5.54 -8.97
C LEU A 127 4.85 5.19 -10.26
N THR A 128 4.27 5.47 -11.42
CA THR A 128 4.89 5.26 -12.73
C THR A 128 6.11 6.17 -12.89
N GLU A 129 5.99 7.46 -12.58
CA GLU A 129 7.11 8.41 -12.63
C GLU A 129 8.25 8.00 -11.68
N LEU A 130 7.88 7.46 -10.52
CA LEU A 130 8.84 7.05 -9.50
C LEU A 130 9.55 5.73 -9.84
N PHE A 131 8.85 4.72 -10.33
CA PHE A 131 9.39 3.35 -10.48
C PHE A 131 9.63 2.90 -11.92
N SER A 132 9.21 3.66 -12.93
CA SER A 132 9.39 3.21 -14.32
C SER A 132 10.87 3.04 -14.66
N PRO A 133 11.25 1.93 -15.32
CA PRO A 133 12.60 1.73 -15.82
C PRO A 133 12.91 2.79 -16.89
N TYR A 134 14.16 3.25 -16.93
CA TYR A 134 14.63 4.19 -17.95
C TYR A 134 14.43 3.60 -19.35
N ARG A 135 13.52 4.18 -20.14
CA ARG A 135 13.38 3.85 -21.56
C ARG A 135 14.34 4.75 -22.35
N LYS A 136 15.47 4.20 -22.80
CA LYS A 136 16.18 4.81 -23.95
C LYS A 136 15.24 4.70 -25.15
N THR A 137 14.71 5.83 -25.61
CA THR A 137 14.17 5.93 -26.97
C THR A 137 15.34 5.75 -27.93
N THR A 138 15.53 4.56 -28.48
CA THR A 138 16.39 4.38 -29.65
C THR A 138 15.71 5.10 -30.81
N SER A 139 16.34 6.18 -31.27
CA SER A 139 16.02 6.82 -32.54
C SER A 139 16.48 5.99 -33.72
#